data_AF-A0A7J4ELZ8-F1
#
_entry.id   AF-A0A7J4ELZ8-F1
#
_cell.length_a   1.000
_cell.length_b   1.000
_cell.length_c   1.000
_cell.angle_alpha   90.00
_cell.angle_beta   90.00
_cell.angle_gamma   90.00
#
_symmetry.space_group_name_H-M   'P 1'
#
loop_
_entity.id
_entity.type
_entity.pdbx_description
1 polymer ?
#
loop_
_entity_poly.entity_id
_entity_poly.type
_entity_poly.pdbx_seq_one_letter_code
_entity_poly.pdbx_strand_id
1 'polypeptide(L)'
;MKIDAKGMHYKELNKIIRSAANNGEQEFDLLNVNGQRYIGDGIDKKIKINIYGTPGNDLAMFMNGPTIIVHANGQDGIGNTMNAGEVIVHGDAGDVIGYGMRGGKIYIKGDVGYRVGIHMKSYKKQVPVIIAGGTAGDFYGEYMAGGIMILLNLNKKNPYVGDYVGTGMHGGVIYIRGKVEEHQLGKEVSVLELDQNDEKELRKHLKDYCKHFDFNIEEIMSEKFIKLLPLSHRPYGNLYAY
;
A
#
# COMPACT_ATOMS: atom_id res chain seq x y z
N MET A 1 22.12 -0.66 -13.62
CA MET A 1 22.44 0.72 -14.07
C MET A 1 22.34 1.74 -12.94
N LYS A 2 23.25 2.72 -12.86
CA LYS A 2 23.14 3.87 -11.92
C LYS A 2 22.76 5.14 -12.67
N ILE A 3 21.86 5.96 -12.11
CA ILE A 3 21.35 7.20 -12.70
C ILE A 3 21.31 8.29 -11.62
N ASP A 4 21.93 9.45 -11.86
CA ASP A 4 21.83 10.61 -10.96
C ASP A 4 20.67 11.52 -11.38
N ALA A 5 19.62 11.57 -10.56
CA ALA A 5 18.40 12.34 -10.80
C ALA A 5 18.51 13.84 -10.46
N LYS A 6 19.66 14.30 -9.96
CA LYS A 6 19.83 15.70 -9.57
C LYS A 6 19.59 16.64 -10.76
N GLY A 7 18.58 17.51 -10.62
CA GLY A 7 18.21 18.49 -11.66
C GLY A 7 17.49 17.89 -12.87
N MET A 8 17.28 16.58 -12.91
CA MET A 8 16.57 15.93 -14.01
C MET A 8 15.06 16.12 -13.89
N HIS A 9 14.42 16.44 -15.02
CA HIS A 9 12.96 16.47 -15.09
C HIS A 9 12.41 15.04 -15.09
N TYR A 10 11.27 14.82 -14.43
CA TYR A 10 10.73 13.46 -14.24
C TYR A 10 10.51 12.69 -15.55
N LYS A 11 10.08 13.39 -16.63
CA LYS A 11 9.86 12.75 -17.95
C LYS A 11 11.15 12.16 -18.52
N GLU A 12 12.27 12.84 -18.32
CA GLU A 12 13.57 12.40 -18.81
C GLU A 12 14.04 11.16 -18.05
N LEU A 13 14.01 11.22 -16.71
CA LEU A 13 14.34 10.08 -15.85
C LEU A 13 13.52 8.83 -16.22
N ASN A 14 12.20 8.98 -16.36
CA ASN A 14 11.32 7.88 -16.72
C ASN A 14 11.60 7.32 -18.11
N LYS A 15 11.94 8.18 -19.08
CA LYS A 15 12.34 7.73 -20.43
C LYS A 15 13.62 6.90 -20.38
N ILE A 16 14.63 7.33 -19.63
CA ILE A 16 15.90 6.60 -19.47
C ILE A 16 15.62 5.22 -18.87
N ILE A 17 14.87 5.15 -17.77
CA ILE A 17 14.53 3.88 -17.10
C ILE A 17 13.82 2.93 -18.07
N ARG A 18 12.77 3.40 -18.77
CA ARG A 18 12.01 2.57 -19.72
C ARG A 18 12.86 2.08 -20.88
N SER A 19 13.67 2.97 -21.48
CA SER A 19 14.55 2.60 -22.58
C SER A 19 15.59 1.56 -22.14
N ALA A 20 16.23 1.75 -21.00
CA ALA A 20 17.20 0.78 -20.47
C ALA A 20 16.54 -0.57 -20.12
N ALA A 21 15.37 -0.57 -19.49
CA ALA A 21 14.60 -1.79 -19.23
C ALA A 21 14.15 -2.48 -20.52
N ASN A 22 13.90 -1.72 -21.59
CA ASN A 22 13.65 -2.25 -22.93
C ASN A 22 14.86 -2.89 -23.57
N ASN A 23 16.06 -2.42 -23.23
CA ASN A 23 17.33 -2.97 -23.69
C ASN A 23 17.87 -4.07 -22.77
N GLY A 24 17.09 -4.54 -21.80
CA GLY A 24 17.42 -5.70 -20.97
C GLY A 24 18.08 -5.37 -19.63
N GLU A 25 18.23 -4.10 -19.26
CA GLU A 25 18.67 -3.73 -17.91
C GLU A 25 17.63 -4.19 -16.87
N GLN A 26 18.10 -4.84 -15.80
CA GLN A 26 17.24 -5.46 -14.79
C GLN A 26 17.29 -4.76 -13.44
N GLU A 27 18.30 -3.95 -13.15
CA GLU A 27 18.42 -3.25 -11.87
C GLU A 27 18.82 -1.79 -12.05
N PHE A 28 18.21 -0.91 -11.28
CA PHE A 28 18.42 0.53 -11.35
C PHE A 28 18.70 1.09 -9.96
N ASP A 29 19.77 1.89 -9.83
CA ASP A 29 19.98 2.76 -8.67
C ASP A 29 19.75 4.20 -9.09
N LEU A 30 18.69 4.82 -8.57
CA LEU A 30 18.35 6.21 -8.81
C LEU A 30 18.85 7.05 -7.64
N LEU A 31 19.88 7.86 -7.88
CA LEU A 31 20.51 8.71 -6.88
C LEU A 31 19.88 10.10 -6.89
N ASN A 32 19.89 10.78 -5.73
CA ASN A 32 19.45 12.17 -5.59
C ASN A 32 18.03 12.45 -6.10
N VAL A 33 17.11 11.49 -5.91
CA VAL A 33 15.71 11.66 -6.30
C VAL A 33 15.05 12.67 -5.34
N ASN A 34 14.40 13.68 -5.89
CA ASN A 34 13.79 14.77 -5.12
C ASN A 34 12.51 15.27 -5.81
N GLY A 35 11.47 14.43 -5.79
CA GLY A 35 10.15 14.78 -6.30
C GLY A 35 9.89 14.41 -7.77
N GLN A 36 10.78 13.67 -8.43
CA GLN A 36 10.48 13.14 -9.77
C GLN A 36 9.31 12.16 -9.70
N ARG A 37 8.21 12.50 -10.37
CA ARG A 37 6.94 11.76 -10.40
C ARG A 37 6.99 10.53 -11.31
N TYR A 38 6.04 9.63 -11.11
CA TYR A 38 5.76 8.50 -12.03
C TYR A 38 6.90 7.49 -12.19
N ILE A 39 7.86 7.43 -11.26
CA ILE A 39 8.95 6.46 -11.34
C ILE A 39 8.36 5.04 -11.31
N GLY A 40 8.74 4.21 -12.28
CA GLY A 40 8.22 2.85 -12.43
C GLY A 40 6.83 2.75 -13.06
N ASP A 41 6.24 3.87 -13.49
CA ASP A 41 4.90 3.89 -14.09
C ASP A 41 4.80 2.95 -15.30
N GLY A 42 3.74 2.14 -15.36
CA GLY A 42 3.41 1.27 -16.49
C GLY A 42 4.49 0.27 -16.91
N ILE A 43 5.52 0.05 -16.09
CA ILE A 43 6.53 -0.97 -16.38
C ILE A 43 5.93 -2.36 -16.08
N ASP A 44 5.98 -3.24 -17.08
CA ASP A 44 5.41 -4.59 -17.07
C ASP A 44 6.50 -5.69 -17.06
N LYS A 45 7.70 -5.34 -16.61
CA LYS A 45 8.88 -6.20 -16.56
C LYS A 45 9.32 -6.46 -15.13
N LYS A 46 9.88 -7.64 -14.91
CA LYS A 46 10.53 -7.99 -13.63
C LYS A 46 11.90 -7.33 -13.55
N ILE A 47 11.91 -6.09 -13.10
CA ILE A 47 13.13 -5.31 -12.82
C ILE A 47 13.11 -4.83 -11.37
N LYS A 48 14.27 -4.44 -10.87
CA LYS A 48 14.44 -3.85 -9.54
C LYS A 48 14.87 -2.38 -9.66
N ILE A 49 14.23 -1.50 -8.89
CA ILE A 49 14.59 -0.07 -8.85
C ILE A 49 14.81 0.34 -7.40
N ASN A 50 16.05 0.64 -7.04
CA ASN A 50 16.43 1.25 -5.77
C ASN A 50 16.41 2.78 -5.93
N ILE A 51 15.73 3.46 -5.01
CA ILE A 51 15.53 4.92 -5.03
C ILE A 51 16.19 5.50 -3.79
N TYR A 52 17.23 6.30 -4.00
CA TYR A 52 17.96 7.03 -2.96
C TYR A 52 17.52 8.49 -3.01
N GLY A 53 16.53 8.82 -2.19
CA GLY A 53 15.84 10.10 -2.17
C GLY A 53 14.32 9.92 -2.16
N THR A 54 13.58 11.03 -2.19
CA THR A 54 12.11 11.01 -2.11
C THR A 54 11.52 11.07 -3.53
N PRO A 55 10.87 10.00 -4.03
CA PRO A 55 10.16 10.04 -5.29
C PRO A 55 8.95 10.97 -5.20
N GLY A 56 8.56 11.56 -6.33
CA GLY A 56 7.34 12.35 -6.42
C GLY A 56 6.08 11.49 -6.46
N ASN A 57 4.94 12.15 -6.58
CA ASN A 57 3.62 11.52 -6.68
C ASN A 57 3.54 10.43 -7.77
N ASP A 58 2.61 9.51 -7.55
CA ASP A 58 2.25 8.41 -8.47
C ASP A 58 3.43 7.46 -8.79
N LEU A 59 4.30 7.21 -7.80
CA LEU A 59 5.29 6.13 -7.85
C LEU A 59 4.57 4.81 -8.16
N ALA A 60 5.09 4.00 -9.08
CA ALA A 60 4.53 2.69 -9.44
C ALA A 60 3.07 2.72 -9.97
N MET A 61 2.62 3.85 -10.52
CA MET A 61 1.31 3.91 -11.17
C MET A 61 1.23 2.90 -12.33
N PHE A 62 0.10 2.20 -12.49
CA PHE A 62 -0.09 1.15 -13.51
C PHE A 62 0.97 0.03 -13.53
N MET A 63 1.81 -0.09 -12.50
CA MET A 63 2.93 -1.01 -12.47
C MET A 63 2.45 -2.48 -12.50
N ASN A 64 3.17 -3.33 -13.23
CA ASN A 64 2.81 -4.73 -13.43
C ASN A 64 4.03 -5.66 -13.41
N GLY A 65 4.75 -5.70 -12.28
CA GLY A 65 5.83 -6.68 -12.10
C GLY A 65 7.09 -6.22 -11.36
N PRO A 66 7.56 -4.97 -11.50
CA PRO A 66 8.79 -4.52 -10.85
C PRO A 66 8.76 -4.62 -9.32
N THR A 67 9.96 -4.64 -8.73
CA THR A 67 10.20 -4.39 -7.31
C THR A 67 10.85 -3.02 -7.17
N ILE A 68 10.21 -2.10 -6.45
CA ILE A 68 10.75 -0.76 -6.17
C ILE A 68 11.04 -0.63 -4.68
N ILE A 69 12.25 -0.20 -4.34
CA ILE A 69 12.70 0.03 -2.97
C ILE A 69 13.05 1.50 -2.81
N VAL A 70 12.34 2.21 -1.94
CA VAL A 70 12.57 3.60 -1.59
C VAL A 70 13.29 3.66 -0.25
N HIS A 71 14.54 4.15 -0.25
CA HIS A 71 15.37 4.27 0.95
C HIS A 71 15.10 5.56 1.74
N ALA A 72 13.93 6.18 1.54
CA ALA A 72 13.47 7.42 2.16
C ALA A 72 11.93 7.39 2.27
N ASN A 73 11.31 8.57 2.40
CA ASN A 73 9.86 8.73 2.34
C ASN A 73 9.35 8.65 0.90
N GLY A 74 8.05 8.39 0.73
CA GLY A 74 7.32 8.54 -0.53
C GLY A 74 6.22 9.60 -0.44
N GLN A 75 5.80 10.14 -1.59
CA GLN A 75 4.69 11.11 -1.67
C GLN A 75 3.36 10.40 -1.97
N ASP A 76 2.38 11.12 -2.52
CA ASP A 76 1.02 10.63 -2.71
C ASP A 76 0.87 9.68 -3.89
N GLY A 77 -0.17 8.84 -3.86
CA GLY A 77 -0.58 8.03 -5.01
C GLY A 77 0.33 6.85 -5.32
N ILE A 78 1.18 6.42 -4.38
CA ILE A 78 2.03 5.24 -4.56
C ILE A 78 1.18 4.03 -4.93
N GLY A 79 1.48 3.38 -6.05
CA GLY A 79 0.77 2.19 -6.52
C GLY A 79 -0.63 2.46 -7.07
N ASN A 80 -0.91 3.68 -7.54
CA ASN A 80 -2.15 4.01 -8.22
C ASN A 80 -2.40 3.05 -9.41
N THR A 81 -3.51 2.32 -9.36
CA THR A 81 -3.93 1.31 -10.35
C THR A 81 -2.85 0.24 -10.61
N MET A 82 -2.00 -0.04 -9.62
CA MET A 82 -0.99 -1.10 -9.68
C MET A 82 -1.65 -2.48 -9.81
N ASN A 83 -1.10 -3.32 -10.70
CA ASN A 83 -1.62 -4.66 -11.01
C ASN A 83 -0.74 -5.77 -10.42
N ALA A 84 0.59 -5.59 -10.39
CA ALA A 84 1.53 -6.56 -9.84
C ALA A 84 2.88 -5.92 -9.51
N GLY A 85 3.71 -6.67 -8.78
CA GLY A 85 5.02 -6.20 -8.30
C GLY A 85 4.97 -5.84 -6.81
N GLU A 86 6.05 -5.22 -6.34
CA GLU A 86 6.21 -4.84 -4.93
C GLU A 86 6.79 -3.43 -4.82
N VAL A 87 6.24 -2.62 -3.90
CA VAL A 87 6.81 -1.32 -3.52
C VAL A 87 7.14 -1.35 -2.04
N ILE A 88 8.39 -1.05 -1.69
CA ILE A 88 8.91 -1.08 -0.32
C ILE A 88 9.43 0.32 0.02
N VAL A 89 8.85 0.96 1.02
CA VAL A 89 9.23 2.32 1.47
C VAL A 89 9.78 2.24 2.88
N HIS A 90 11.05 2.61 3.05
CA HIS A 90 11.74 2.59 4.34
C HIS A 90 11.38 3.77 5.27
N GLY A 91 10.70 4.79 4.76
CA GLY A 91 10.17 5.92 5.52
C GLY A 91 8.64 5.94 5.61
N ASP A 92 8.11 7.16 5.69
CA ASP A 92 6.66 7.45 5.65
C ASP A 92 6.17 7.57 4.20
N ALA A 93 4.85 7.51 4.00
CA ALA A 93 4.24 7.75 2.71
C ALA A 93 3.01 8.67 2.81
N GLY A 94 2.74 9.40 1.72
CA GLY A 94 1.66 10.38 1.67
C GLY A 94 0.26 9.77 1.50
N ASP A 95 -0.59 10.52 0.83
CA ASP A 95 -2.01 10.20 0.71
C ASP A 95 -2.29 9.22 -0.44
N VAL A 96 -3.49 8.64 -0.43
CA VAL A 96 -4.08 7.93 -1.58
C VAL A 96 -3.26 6.74 -2.10
N ILE A 97 -2.45 6.14 -1.22
CA ILE A 97 -1.64 4.94 -1.52
C ILE A 97 -2.57 3.82 -1.99
N GLY A 98 -2.22 3.17 -3.10
CA GLY A 98 -2.98 2.05 -3.66
C GLY A 98 -4.31 2.45 -4.28
N TYR A 99 -4.48 3.71 -4.71
CA TYR A 99 -5.70 4.17 -5.37
C TYR A 99 -6.07 3.23 -6.53
N GLY A 100 -7.20 2.52 -6.43
CA GLY A 100 -7.69 1.65 -7.49
C GLY A 100 -6.80 0.44 -7.79
N MET A 101 -5.86 0.12 -6.88
CA MET A 101 -4.95 -1.01 -6.98
C MET A 101 -5.71 -2.34 -7.11
N ARG A 102 -5.19 -3.24 -7.96
CA ARG A 102 -5.83 -4.51 -8.33
C ARG A 102 -5.02 -5.75 -7.95
N GLY A 103 -3.72 -5.57 -7.75
CA GLY A 103 -2.81 -6.62 -7.32
C GLY A 103 -1.42 -6.06 -7.00
N GLY A 104 -0.52 -6.94 -6.57
CA GLY A 104 0.80 -6.56 -6.05
C GLY A 104 0.78 -6.24 -4.56
N LYS A 105 1.92 -5.79 -4.04
CA LYS A 105 2.09 -5.47 -2.62
C LYS A 105 2.75 -4.12 -2.42
N ILE A 106 2.31 -3.38 -1.40
CA ILE A 106 2.92 -2.14 -0.94
C ILE A 106 3.24 -2.29 0.55
N TYR A 107 4.50 -2.06 0.91
CA TYR A 107 5.00 -2.14 2.27
C TYR A 107 5.58 -0.78 2.67
N ILE A 108 4.97 -0.13 3.65
CA ILE A 108 5.42 1.15 4.20
C ILE A 108 5.90 0.92 5.62
N LYS A 109 7.16 1.25 5.92
CA LYS A 109 7.73 1.08 7.26
C LYS A 109 7.11 2.04 8.28
N GLY A 110 6.85 3.28 7.85
CA GLY A 110 6.41 4.38 8.69
C GLY A 110 4.91 4.65 8.64
N ASP A 111 4.57 5.91 8.87
CA ASP A 111 3.21 6.46 8.83
C ASP A 111 2.71 6.59 7.38
N VAL A 112 1.39 6.53 7.21
CA VAL A 112 0.70 6.78 5.93
C VAL A 112 -0.36 7.87 6.08
N GLY A 113 -0.64 8.57 4.98
CA GLY A 113 -1.60 9.67 4.96
C GLY A 113 -3.08 9.25 4.89
N TYR A 114 -3.88 10.09 4.24
CA TYR A 114 -5.33 9.94 4.08
C TYR A 114 -5.70 9.01 2.92
N ARG A 115 -6.89 8.41 2.97
CA ARG A 115 -7.52 7.65 1.87
C ARG A 115 -6.68 6.50 1.31
N VAL A 116 -5.85 5.88 2.14
CA VAL A 116 -5.07 4.71 1.76
C VAL A 116 -6.01 3.57 1.37
N GLY A 117 -5.73 2.89 0.27
CA GLY A 117 -6.54 1.78 -0.24
C GLY A 117 -7.84 2.21 -0.91
N ILE A 118 -8.02 3.49 -1.22
CA ILE A 118 -9.27 3.95 -1.83
C ILE A 118 -9.56 3.23 -3.16
N HIS A 119 -10.77 2.71 -3.30
CA HIS A 119 -11.21 1.92 -4.47
C HIS A 119 -10.33 0.69 -4.78
N MET A 120 -9.50 0.24 -3.84
CA MET A 120 -8.71 -0.98 -3.97
C MET A 120 -9.65 -2.17 -4.18
N LYS A 121 -9.32 -3.07 -5.12
CA LYS A 121 -10.22 -4.15 -5.53
C LYS A 121 -9.46 -5.44 -5.84
N SER A 122 -10.08 -6.58 -5.56
CA SER A 122 -9.59 -7.88 -6.03
C SER A 122 -10.25 -8.26 -7.34
N TYR A 123 -9.51 -8.94 -8.22
CA TYR A 123 -10.08 -9.54 -9.43
C TYR A 123 -9.51 -10.93 -9.69
N LYS A 124 -10.38 -11.95 -9.64
CA LYS A 124 -10.02 -13.37 -9.78
C LYS A 124 -8.92 -13.75 -8.77
N LYS A 125 -7.71 -14.04 -9.25
CA LYS A 125 -6.56 -14.43 -8.44
C LYS A 125 -5.71 -13.24 -7.95
N GLN A 126 -6.01 -12.03 -8.41
CA GLN A 126 -5.29 -10.82 -8.01
C GLN A 126 -5.89 -10.29 -6.72
N VAL A 127 -5.07 -10.29 -5.66
CA VAL A 127 -5.41 -9.77 -4.34
C VAL A 127 -4.34 -8.74 -3.98
N PRO A 128 -4.65 -7.44 -4.01
CA PRO A 128 -3.69 -6.41 -3.62
C PRO A 128 -3.50 -6.40 -2.11
N VAL A 129 -2.28 -6.09 -1.66
CA VAL A 129 -1.92 -6.04 -0.25
C VAL A 129 -1.23 -4.72 0.07
N ILE A 130 -1.68 -4.02 1.11
CA ILE A 130 -1.02 -2.82 1.65
C ILE A 130 -0.73 -3.06 3.12
N ILE A 131 0.52 -2.83 3.56
CA ILE A 131 0.90 -2.89 4.97
C ILE A 131 1.57 -1.57 5.35
N ALA A 132 1.04 -0.92 6.38
CA ALA A 132 1.59 0.29 6.99
C ALA A 132 2.08 -0.01 8.41
N GLY A 133 3.35 0.32 8.67
CA GLY A 133 4.00 0.07 9.95
C GLY A 133 3.59 1.01 11.07
N GLY A 134 3.33 2.27 10.74
CA GLY A 134 2.94 3.31 11.69
C GLY A 134 1.43 3.50 11.79
N THR A 135 1.03 4.77 11.67
CA THR A 135 -0.34 5.27 11.75
C THR A 135 -0.92 5.56 10.37
N ALA A 136 -2.23 5.74 10.29
CA ALA A 136 -2.94 6.16 9.08
C ALA A 136 -3.85 7.35 9.36
N GLY A 137 -4.04 8.22 8.36
CA GLY A 137 -5.03 9.29 8.40
C GLY A 137 -6.47 8.80 8.23
N ASP A 138 -7.39 9.74 8.00
CA ASP A 138 -8.81 9.46 7.78
C ASP A 138 -9.04 8.66 6.48
N PHE A 139 -10.21 8.04 6.37
CA PHE A 139 -10.69 7.32 5.20
C PHE A 139 -9.84 6.10 4.81
N TYR A 140 -9.17 5.48 5.79
CA TYR A 140 -8.39 4.25 5.57
C TYR A 140 -9.31 3.12 5.06
N GLY A 141 -9.10 2.66 3.83
CA GLY A 141 -9.92 1.63 3.18
C GLY A 141 -11.25 2.12 2.59
N GLU A 142 -11.39 3.42 2.31
CA GLU A 142 -12.59 3.99 1.71
C GLU A 142 -12.96 3.35 0.36
N TYR A 143 -14.23 2.99 0.17
CA TYR A 143 -14.74 2.32 -1.03
C TYR A 143 -13.95 1.07 -1.46
N MET A 144 -13.30 0.40 -0.51
CA MET A 144 -12.57 -0.83 -0.77
C MET A 144 -13.53 -1.95 -1.20
N ALA A 145 -13.20 -2.58 -2.33
CA ALA A 145 -13.98 -3.62 -2.99
C ALA A 145 -13.27 -4.99 -2.97
N GLY A 146 -12.09 -5.06 -2.37
CA GLY A 146 -11.28 -6.28 -2.27
C GLY A 146 -9.83 -5.97 -1.93
N GLY A 147 -9.10 -6.99 -1.50
CA GLY A 147 -7.70 -6.91 -1.09
C GLY A 147 -7.53 -7.05 0.41
N ILE A 148 -6.31 -6.84 0.88
CA ILE A 148 -5.91 -6.97 2.28
C ILE A 148 -5.15 -5.71 2.68
N MET A 149 -5.60 -5.04 3.74
CA MET A 149 -4.89 -3.92 4.34
C MET A 149 -4.49 -4.27 5.76
N ILE A 150 -3.26 -3.92 6.18
CA ILE A 150 -2.76 -4.20 7.52
C ILE A 150 -2.13 -2.93 8.09
N LEU A 151 -2.65 -2.44 9.22
CA LEU A 151 -2.11 -1.31 9.95
C LEU A 151 -1.51 -1.78 11.28
N LEU A 152 -0.23 -1.50 11.52
CA LEU A 152 0.53 -2.12 12.60
C LEU A 152 0.72 -1.25 13.84
N ASN A 153 0.67 0.08 13.72
CA ASN A 153 0.92 0.98 14.86
C ASN A 153 2.19 0.61 15.66
N LEU A 154 3.29 0.26 14.98
CA LEU A 154 4.54 -0.15 15.64
C LEU A 154 5.17 1.01 16.42
N ASN A 155 4.85 2.25 16.07
CA ASN A 155 5.28 3.45 16.77
C ASN A 155 4.43 3.79 18.01
N LYS A 156 3.36 3.04 18.29
CA LYS A 156 2.50 3.17 19.48
C LYS A 156 1.91 4.57 19.66
N LYS A 157 1.64 5.29 18.57
CA LYS A 157 0.98 6.60 18.59
C LYS A 157 -0.52 6.43 18.78
N ASN A 158 -1.18 7.44 19.34
CA ASN A 158 -2.64 7.49 19.47
C ASN A 158 -3.15 8.91 19.12
N PRO A 159 -4.25 9.04 18.37
CA PRO A 159 -4.88 7.97 17.60
C PRO A 159 -3.93 7.45 16.50
N TYR A 160 -3.98 6.16 16.17
CA TYR A 160 -3.16 5.55 15.11
C TYR A 160 -3.92 5.32 13.81
N VAL A 161 -5.22 5.56 13.81
CA VAL A 161 -6.04 5.62 12.61
C VAL A 161 -6.96 6.82 12.75
N GLY A 162 -7.23 7.51 11.64
CA GLY A 162 -8.19 8.61 11.59
C GLY A 162 -9.64 8.13 11.57
N ASP A 163 -10.54 9.03 11.21
CA ASP A 163 -11.98 8.79 11.12
C ASP A 163 -12.39 8.13 9.79
N TYR A 164 -13.65 7.66 9.72
CA TYR A 164 -14.26 7.07 8.53
C TYR A 164 -13.56 5.83 7.96
N VAL A 165 -12.95 5.02 8.84
CA VAL A 165 -12.26 3.77 8.46
C VAL A 165 -13.24 2.82 7.77
N GLY A 166 -12.89 2.44 6.53
CA GLY A 166 -13.68 1.53 5.70
C GLY A 166 -15.05 2.08 5.27
N THR A 167 -15.26 3.40 5.29
CA THR A 167 -16.53 3.95 4.77
C THR A 167 -16.77 3.54 3.32
N GLY A 168 -17.98 3.06 3.03
CA GLY A 168 -18.34 2.53 1.71
C GLY A 168 -17.63 1.24 1.31
N MET A 169 -16.92 0.58 2.23
CA MET A 169 -16.30 -0.73 1.99
C MET A 169 -17.37 -1.77 1.65
N HIS A 170 -17.13 -2.56 0.61
CA HIS A 170 -18.03 -3.61 0.16
C HIS A 170 -17.30 -4.91 -0.23
N GLY A 171 -15.99 -4.98 -0.02
CA GLY A 171 -15.19 -6.19 -0.18
C GLY A 171 -13.80 -6.06 0.43
N GLY A 172 -13.14 -7.21 0.65
CA GLY A 172 -11.79 -7.29 1.22
C GLY A 172 -11.78 -7.33 2.75
N VAL A 173 -10.60 -7.19 3.34
CA VAL A 173 -10.39 -7.20 4.80
C VAL A 173 -9.34 -6.16 5.21
N ILE A 174 -9.59 -5.48 6.32
CA ILE A 174 -8.62 -4.60 6.96
C ILE A 174 -8.28 -5.20 8.34
N TYR A 175 -7.00 -5.47 8.59
CA TYR A 175 -6.49 -5.87 9.89
C TYR A 175 -5.82 -4.68 10.56
N ILE A 176 -6.11 -4.47 11.84
CA ILE A 176 -5.54 -3.38 12.64
C ILE A 176 -4.97 -3.99 13.92
N ARG A 177 -3.68 -3.74 14.17
CA ARG A 177 -2.98 -4.11 15.42
C ARG A 177 -3.38 -3.12 16.51
N GLY A 178 -4.40 -3.48 17.28
CA GLY A 178 -5.02 -2.64 18.31
C GLY A 178 -6.53 -2.76 18.28
N LYS A 179 -7.20 -1.68 18.66
CA LYS A 179 -8.66 -1.48 18.61
C LYS A 179 -9.01 -0.33 17.66
N VAL A 180 -10.29 -0.12 17.37
CA VAL A 180 -10.77 1.11 16.73
C VAL A 180 -12.03 1.52 17.47
N GLU A 181 -12.15 2.80 17.77
CA GLU A 181 -13.33 3.34 18.44
C GLU A 181 -14.51 3.43 17.48
N GLU A 182 -15.73 3.25 17.98
CA GLU A 182 -16.93 3.18 17.14
C GLU A 182 -17.13 4.44 16.27
N HIS A 183 -16.78 5.62 16.80
CA HIS A 183 -16.89 6.89 16.07
C HIS A 183 -15.94 7.00 14.87
N GLN A 184 -14.85 6.23 14.85
CA GLN A 184 -13.87 6.24 13.77
C GLN A 184 -14.28 5.36 12.60
N LEU A 185 -15.29 4.50 12.77
CA LEU A 185 -15.68 3.51 11.77
C LEU A 185 -16.67 4.08 10.75
N GLY A 186 -16.53 3.65 9.50
CA GLY A 186 -17.59 3.75 8.51
C GLY A 186 -18.79 2.88 8.89
N LYS A 187 -20.00 3.34 8.54
CA LYS A 187 -21.26 2.64 8.88
C LYS A 187 -21.38 1.25 8.26
N GLU A 188 -20.63 0.99 7.19
CA GLU A 188 -20.69 -0.24 6.40
C GLU A 188 -19.76 -1.34 6.94
N VAL A 189 -19.07 -1.11 8.05
CA VAL A 189 -18.00 -1.99 8.56
C VAL A 189 -18.38 -2.64 9.88
N SER A 190 -18.02 -3.91 10.04
CA SER A 190 -18.07 -4.63 11.32
C SER A 190 -16.67 -4.90 11.86
N VAL A 191 -16.53 -4.75 13.18
CA VAL A 191 -15.32 -5.17 13.91
C VAL A 191 -15.50 -6.59 14.44
N LEU A 192 -14.53 -7.46 14.17
CA LEU A 192 -14.51 -8.84 14.65
C LEU A 192 -13.14 -9.19 15.24
N GLU A 193 -13.13 -10.17 16.14
CA GLU A 193 -11.90 -10.84 16.55
C GLU A 193 -11.36 -11.72 15.42
N LEU A 194 -10.07 -12.01 15.49
CA LEU A 194 -9.41 -12.91 14.54
C LEU A 194 -9.80 -14.36 14.82
N ASP A 195 -9.91 -15.13 13.74
CA ASP A 195 -9.93 -16.59 13.78
C ASP A 195 -8.56 -17.16 13.32
N GLN A 196 -8.44 -18.49 13.35
CA GLN A 196 -7.20 -19.18 12.96
C GLN A 196 -6.79 -18.94 11.49
N ASN A 197 -7.75 -18.71 10.60
CA ASN A 197 -7.44 -18.42 9.20
C ASN A 197 -6.90 -16.99 9.06
N ASP A 198 -7.44 -16.03 9.82
CA ASP A 198 -6.90 -14.68 9.87
C ASP A 198 -5.45 -14.65 10.38
N GLU A 199 -5.16 -15.38 11.46
CA GLU A 199 -3.79 -15.47 11.99
C GLU A 199 -2.82 -16.03 10.95
N LYS A 200 -3.25 -17.05 10.21
CA LYS A 200 -2.46 -17.63 9.12
C LYS A 200 -2.23 -16.64 7.97
N GLU A 201 -3.27 -15.91 7.57
CA GLU A 201 -3.17 -14.93 6.48
C GLU A 201 -2.30 -13.72 6.88
N LEU A 202 -2.45 -13.22 8.12
CA LEU A 202 -1.59 -12.20 8.69
C LEU A 202 -0.13 -12.66 8.71
N ARG A 203 0.17 -13.84 9.27
CA ARG A 203 1.55 -14.35 9.34
C ARG A 203 2.18 -14.49 7.96
N LYS A 204 1.42 -14.94 6.97
CA LYS A 204 1.86 -15.03 5.57
C LYS A 204 2.29 -13.66 5.03
N HIS A 205 1.49 -12.62 5.23
CA HIS A 205 1.80 -11.28 4.71
C HIS A 205 2.86 -10.54 5.53
N LEU A 206 2.85 -10.70 6.85
CA LEU A 206 3.82 -10.09 7.75
C LEU A 206 5.22 -10.69 7.60
N LYS A 207 5.35 -11.95 7.17
CA LYS A 207 6.65 -12.55 6.89
C LYS A 207 7.46 -11.75 5.86
N ASP A 208 6.83 -11.35 4.77
CA ASP A 208 7.48 -10.54 3.72
C ASP A 208 7.82 -9.14 4.25
N TYR A 209 6.87 -8.49 4.92
CA TYR A 209 7.09 -7.17 5.56
C TYR A 209 8.25 -7.19 6.56
N CYS A 210 8.30 -8.19 7.44
CA CYS A 210 9.36 -8.37 8.42
C CYS A 210 10.72 -8.56 7.75
N LYS A 211 10.77 -9.33 6.65
CA LYS A 211 12.00 -9.54 5.88
C LYS A 211 12.52 -8.24 5.25
N HIS A 212 11.62 -7.35 4.80
CA HIS A 212 12.04 -6.09 4.16
C HIS A 212 12.60 -5.06 5.15
N PHE A 213 12.13 -5.09 6.41
CA PHE A 213 12.45 -4.08 7.41
C PHE A 213 13.17 -4.61 8.64
N ASP A 214 13.61 -5.86 8.60
CA ASP A 214 14.31 -6.58 9.67
C ASP A 214 13.54 -6.58 11.02
N PHE A 215 12.22 -6.78 10.95
CA PHE A 215 11.38 -6.93 12.14
C PHE A 215 11.21 -8.40 12.55
N ASN A 216 10.92 -8.62 13.83
CA ASN A 216 10.55 -9.91 14.36
C ASN A 216 9.03 -10.11 14.29
N ILE A 217 8.59 -11.13 13.56
CA ILE A 217 7.17 -11.43 13.39
C ILE A 217 6.46 -11.76 14.71
N GLU A 218 7.14 -12.44 15.65
CA GLU A 218 6.52 -12.81 16.92
C GLU A 218 6.32 -11.58 17.82
N GLU A 219 7.19 -10.57 17.72
CA GLU A 219 7.00 -9.30 18.43
C GLU A 219 5.80 -8.53 17.86
N ILE A 220 5.63 -8.51 16.53
CA ILE A 220 4.46 -7.89 15.89
C ILE A 220 3.18 -8.62 16.31
N MET A 221 3.18 -9.96 16.25
CA MET A 221 2.02 -10.80 16.57
C MET A 221 1.71 -10.88 18.08
N SER A 222 2.55 -10.30 18.95
CA SER A 222 2.37 -10.36 20.41
C SER A 222 1.22 -9.47 20.93
N GLU A 223 0.79 -8.48 20.15
CA GLU A 223 -0.34 -7.63 20.49
C GLU A 223 -1.60 -8.05 19.72
N LYS A 224 -2.76 -7.70 20.28
CA LYS A 224 -4.06 -8.06 19.69
C LYS A 224 -4.27 -7.33 18.38
N PHE A 225 -4.85 -8.05 17.43
CA PHE A 225 -5.40 -7.49 16.21
C PHE A 225 -6.92 -7.55 16.27
N ILE A 226 -7.57 -6.69 15.50
CA ILE A 226 -8.96 -6.82 15.08
C ILE A 226 -9.02 -6.93 13.56
N LYS A 227 -10.12 -7.49 13.04
CA LYS A 227 -10.42 -7.46 11.62
C LYS A 227 -11.68 -6.64 11.36
N LEU A 228 -11.66 -5.90 10.26
CA LEU A 228 -12.77 -5.14 9.73
C LEU A 228 -13.24 -5.79 8.42
N LEU A 229 -14.54 -6.06 8.34
CA LEU A 229 -15.20 -6.62 7.16
C LEU A 229 -16.42 -5.77 6.78
N PRO A 230 -16.79 -5.74 5.49
CA PRO A 230 -18.04 -5.11 5.08
C PRO A 230 -19.24 -5.87 5.62
N LEU A 231 -20.25 -5.15 6.13
CA LEU A 231 -21.53 -5.69 6.58
C LEU A 231 -22.29 -6.43 5.47
N SER A 232 -22.11 -5.98 4.22
CA SER A 232 -22.77 -6.53 3.05
C SER A 232 -21.85 -6.48 1.84
N HIS A 233 -21.95 -7.49 0.98
CA HIS A 233 -21.31 -7.47 -0.34
C HIS A 233 -22.08 -6.60 -1.35
N ARG A 234 -23.28 -6.12 -0.97
CA ARG A 234 -24.15 -5.22 -1.75
C ARG A 234 -24.70 -4.09 -0.86
N PRO A 235 -23.86 -3.23 -0.29
CA PRO A 235 -24.35 -2.18 0.63
C PRO A 235 -25.32 -1.21 -0.04
N TYR A 236 -25.23 -1.06 -1.37
CA TYR A 236 -26.08 -0.19 -2.17
C TYR A 236 -27.15 -0.93 -2.99
N GLY A 237 -27.35 -2.23 -2.76
CA GLY A 237 -28.28 -3.06 -3.57
C GLY A 237 -29.71 -2.52 -3.62
N ASN A 238 -30.15 -1.83 -2.57
CA ASN A 238 -31.49 -1.26 -2.46
C ASN A 238 -31.60 0.20 -2.98
N LEU A 239 -30.50 0.80 -3.45
CA LEU A 239 -30.49 2.15 -4.00
C LEU A 239 -30.56 2.17 -5.53
N TYR A 240 -30.34 1.03 -6.19
CA TYR A 240 -30.49 0.92 -7.64
C TYR A 240 -31.98 0.73 -7.99
N ALA A 241 -32.51 1.57 -8.88
CA ALA A 241 -33.81 1.35 -9.50
C ALA A 241 -33.67 0.25 -10.57
N TYR A 242 -34.49 -0.79 -10.47
CA TYR A 242 -34.61 -1.86 -11.47
C TYR A 242 -35.55 -1.47 -12.61
#